data_AF-A0A0A3Y3Z1-F1
#
_entry.id   AF-A0A0A3Y3Z1-F1
#
_cell.length_a   1.000
_cell.length_b   1.000
_cell.length_c   1.000
_cell.angle_alpha   90.00
_cell.angle_beta   90.00
_cell.angle_gamma   90.00
#
_symmetry.space_group_name_H-M   'P 1'
#
loop_
_entity.id
_entity.type
_entity.pdbx_description
1 polymer ?
#
loop_
_entity_poly.entity_id
_entity_poly.type
_entity_poly.pdbx_seq_one_letter_code
_entity_poly.pdbx_strand_id
1 'polypeptide(L)'
;MKLAPLLPLVLAAFVGAARAEEADDIREPTKAEAETFNTRMYAGTPGGKAYACFVRRYDAAHLARHPKQKVASMKLLVSAELDKEDKELHNSFRLGFRYRHRSGDFDSSGSCNHAVFTQDGIEIRLGCGVDCEGGGIGVALSRDDKSAIVRLARVRVWQNNKPDDEAEQSLVAGADDGIFRLDRTDNRECASLVADRKELAALRHK
;
A
#
# COMPACT_ATOMS: atom_id res chain seq x y z
N MET A 1 -1.05 -75.77 -12.12
CA MET A 1 0.18 -75.32 -12.82
C MET A 1 0.27 -73.82 -12.73
N LYS A 2 1.48 -73.32 -12.52
CA LYS A 2 1.87 -71.94 -12.23
C LYS A 2 1.49 -70.99 -13.36
N LEU A 3 1.14 -69.75 -13.03
CA LEU A 3 1.51 -68.55 -13.81
C LEU A 3 1.57 -67.35 -12.85
N ALA A 4 2.73 -66.70 -12.88
CA ALA A 4 3.17 -65.61 -12.01
C ALA A 4 2.66 -64.24 -12.56
N PRO A 5 2.76 -63.16 -11.76
CA PRO A 5 2.03 -61.92 -11.96
C PRO A 5 2.81 -60.89 -12.80
N LEU A 6 2.09 -59.98 -13.46
CA LEU A 6 2.64 -58.76 -14.04
C LEU A 6 1.82 -57.57 -13.54
N LEU A 7 2.45 -56.77 -12.66
CA LEU A 7 2.03 -55.41 -12.35
C LEU A 7 2.52 -54.46 -13.46
N PRO A 8 1.75 -53.40 -13.76
CA PRO A 8 2.37 -52.12 -14.05
C PRO A 8 1.86 -51.01 -13.11
N LEU A 9 2.84 -50.36 -12.49
CA LEU A 9 2.92 -48.96 -12.09
C LEU A 9 1.69 -48.08 -12.41
N VAL A 10 0.94 -47.67 -11.38
CA VAL A 10 0.01 -46.53 -11.48
C VAL A 10 0.81 -45.26 -11.16
N LEU A 11 1.00 -44.42 -12.17
CA LEU A 11 1.65 -43.13 -12.09
C LEU A 11 0.59 -42.04 -11.82
N ALA A 12 0.86 -41.24 -10.79
CA ALA A 12 0.45 -39.85 -10.57
C ALA A 12 -1.04 -39.46 -10.45
N ALA A 13 -1.36 -38.82 -9.32
CA ALA A 13 -1.77 -37.41 -9.33
C ALA A 13 -1.58 -36.82 -7.91
N PHE A 14 -0.44 -36.17 -7.67
CA PHE A 14 -0.36 -35.19 -6.58
C PHE A 14 -1.26 -34.03 -6.98
N VAL A 15 -2.44 -33.94 -6.35
CA VAL A 15 -3.28 -32.74 -6.37
C VAL A 15 -2.56 -31.71 -5.51
N GLY A 16 -1.50 -31.12 -6.06
CA GLY A 16 -0.95 -29.88 -5.56
C GLY A 16 -2.00 -28.81 -5.78
N ALA A 17 -2.72 -28.44 -4.72
CA ALA A 17 -3.47 -27.19 -4.68
C ALA A 17 -2.47 -26.04 -4.78
N ALA A 18 -2.07 -25.71 -6.01
CA ALA A 18 -1.55 -24.41 -6.33
C ALA A 18 -2.67 -23.43 -5.98
N ARG A 19 -2.58 -22.81 -4.80
CA ARG A 19 -3.21 -21.51 -4.61
C ARG A 19 -2.54 -20.62 -5.63
N ALA A 20 -3.21 -20.42 -6.76
CA ALA A 20 -2.89 -19.33 -7.64
C ALA A 20 -2.83 -18.07 -6.76
N GLU A 21 -1.64 -17.50 -6.63
CA GLU A 21 -1.57 -16.05 -6.49
C GLU A 21 -2.38 -15.52 -7.65
N GLU A 22 -3.52 -14.92 -7.32
CA GLU A 22 -4.32 -14.14 -8.25
C GLU A 22 -3.43 -12.94 -8.63
N ALA A 23 -2.50 -13.20 -9.55
CA ALA A 23 -1.73 -12.17 -10.23
C ALA A 23 -2.77 -11.40 -11.03
N ASP A 24 -3.37 -10.40 -10.39
CA ASP A 24 -4.24 -9.43 -11.03
C ASP A 24 -3.50 -8.94 -12.27
N ASP A 25 -3.99 -9.34 -13.44
CA ASP A 25 -3.39 -8.98 -14.70
C ASP A 25 -3.58 -7.47 -14.86
N ILE A 26 -2.47 -6.74 -14.87
CA ILE A 26 -2.42 -5.27 -14.80
C ILE A 26 -1.94 -4.70 -16.13
N ARG A 27 -2.55 -3.59 -16.56
CA ARG A 27 -2.08 -2.82 -17.74
C ARG A 27 -1.65 -1.42 -17.35
N GLU A 28 -0.77 -0.86 -18.18
CA GLU A 28 -0.40 0.55 -18.10
C GLU A 28 -1.59 1.45 -18.51
N PRO A 29 -1.72 2.62 -17.88
CA PRO A 29 -2.75 3.60 -18.16
C PRO A 29 -2.35 4.42 -19.39
N THR A 30 -3.34 4.93 -20.11
CA THR A 30 -3.11 6.05 -21.00
C THR A 30 -2.77 7.32 -20.20
N LYS A 31 -2.15 8.31 -20.84
CA LYS A 31 -1.85 9.60 -20.20
C LYS A 31 -3.10 10.26 -19.58
N ALA A 32 -4.23 10.25 -20.29
CA ALA A 32 -5.48 10.84 -19.82
C ALA A 32 -6.06 10.11 -18.60
N GLU A 33 -5.92 8.78 -18.57
CA GLU A 33 -6.30 7.95 -17.42
C GLU A 33 -5.44 8.24 -16.19
N ALA A 34 -4.12 8.36 -16.37
CA ALA A 34 -3.19 8.74 -15.31
C ALA A 34 -3.46 10.15 -14.78
N GLU A 35 -3.71 11.13 -15.67
CA GLU A 35 -4.09 12.49 -15.29
C GLU A 35 -5.40 12.50 -14.49
N THR A 36 -6.41 11.75 -14.93
CA THR A 36 -7.68 11.61 -14.22
C THR A 36 -7.48 11.02 -12.82
N PHE A 37 -6.66 9.97 -12.70
CA PHE A 37 -6.33 9.38 -11.41
C PHE A 37 -5.63 10.39 -10.49
N ASN A 38 -4.66 11.16 -11.02
CA ASN A 38 -3.95 12.18 -10.26
C ASN A 38 -4.90 13.29 -9.79
N THR A 39 -5.81 13.76 -10.65
CA THR A 39 -6.82 14.74 -10.25
C THR A 39 -7.69 14.24 -9.09
N ARG A 40 -8.08 12.95 -9.13
CA ARG A 40 -8.85 12.32 -8.04
C ARG A 40 -8.00 12.14 -6.78
N MET A 41 -6.75 11.72 -6.91
CA MET A 41 -5.82 11.53 -5.79
C MET A 41 -5.60 12.85 -5.03
N TYR A 42 -5.37 13.95 -5.73
CA TYR A 42 -5.02 15.23 -5.13
C TYR A 42 -6.18 16.22 -4.99
N ALA A 43 -7.41 15.77 -5.25
CA ALA A 43 -8.61 16.62 -5.26
C ALA A 43 -8.45 17.89 -6.14
N GLY A 44 -7.78 17.71 -7.29
CA GLY A 44 -7.42 18.78 -8.22
C GLY A 44 -6.18 18.42 -9.04
N THR A 45 -5.93 19.16 -10.11
CA THR A 45 -4.73 18.97 -10.94
C THR A 45 -3.48 19.29 -10.11
N PRO A 46 -2.53 18.36 -9.95
CA PRO A 46 -1.29 18.63 -9.23
C PRO A 46 -0.49 19.71 -9.96
N GLY A 47 -0.09 20.75 -9.22
CA GLY A 47 0.89 21.73 -9.69
C GLY A 47 2.32 21.18 -9.52
N GLY A 48 3.28 22.03 -9.15
CA GLY A 48 4.64 21.58 -8.86
C GLY A 48 4.75 20.64 -7.65
N LYS A 49 3.82 20.72 -6.70
CA LYS A 49 3.73 19.81 -5.55
C LYS A 49 2.29 19.65 -5.05
N ALA A 50 1.89 18.42 -4.73
CA ALA A 50 0.57 18.09 -4.20
C ALA A 50 0.63 17.00 -3.14
N TYR A 51 -0.36 16.96 -2.26
CA TYR A 51 -0.46 16.01 -1.16
C TYR A 51 -1.88 15.48 -1.02
N ALA A 52 -2.00 14.23 -0.59
CA ALA A 52 -3.25 13.59 -0.22
C ALA A 52 -3.04 12.78 1.06
N CYS A 53 -3.75 13.14 2.12
CA CYS A 53 -3.70 12.45 3.40
C CYS A 53 -4.95 11.57 3.61
N PHE A 54 -4.72 10.33 4.05
CA PHE A 54 -5.76 9.38 4.40
C PHE A 54 -5.46 8.74 5.75
N VAL A 55 -6.48 8.58 6.59
CA VAL A 55 -6.30 8.06 7.95
C VAL A 55 -7.39 7.07 8.30
N ARG A 56 -7.01 6.06 9.09
CA ARG A 56 -7.93 5.13 9.73
C ARG A 56 -7.50 4.91 11.17
N ARG A 57 -8.47 4.98 12.09
CA ARG A 57 -8.32 4.65 13.50
C ARG A 57 -9.39 3.63 13.85
N TYR A 58 -9.01 2.54 14.48
CA TYR A 58 -9.95 1.50 14.90
C TYR A 58 -10.20 1.61 16.40
N ASP A 59 -11.47 1.61 16.79
CA ASP A 59 -11.85 1.58 18.19
C ASP A 59 -11.72 0.16 18.79
N ALA A 60 -11.86 0.08 20.10
CA ALA A 60 -11.77 -1.20 20.82
C ALA A 60 -12.85 -2.21 20.38
N ALA A 61 -14.04 -1.75 20.00
CA ALA A 61 -15.13 -2.62 19.57
C ALA A 61 -14.84 -3.27 18.21
N HIS A 62 -14.25 -2.52 17.28
CA HIS A 62 -13.76 -3.03 16.01
C HIS A 62 -12.65 -4.05 16.24
N LEU A 63 -11.63 -3.69 17.01
CA LEU A 63 -10.49 -4.58 17.26
C LEU A 63 -10.89 -5.87 18.01
N ALA A 64 -11.95 -5.82 18.84
CA ALA A 64 -12.50 -7.02 19.48
C ALA A 64 -13.18 -7.96 18.47
N ARG A 65 -13.81 -7.41 17.42
CA ARG A 65 -14.43 -8.20 16.33
C ARG A 65 -13.42 -8.72 15.31
N HIS A 66 -12.23 -8.12 15.24
CA HIS A 66 -11.14 -8.48 14.33
C HIS A 66 -9.90 -8.94 15.11
N PRO A 67 -9.96 -10.11 15.77
CA PRO A 67 -8.93 -10.54 16.72
C PRO A 67 -7.57 -10.80 16.08
N LYS A 68 -7.49 -10.98 14.75
CA LYS A 68 -6.22 -11.19 14.02
C LYS A 68 -5.64 -9.88 13.49
N GLN A 69 -6.36 -8.76 13.61
CA GLN A 69 -5.87 -7.46 13.18
C GLN A 69 -4.75 -7.00 14.11
N LYS A 70 -3.61 -6.63 13.54
CA LYS A 70 -2.43 -6.14 14.26
C LYS A 70 -2.40 -4.62 14.29
N VAL A 71 -2.85 -3.96 13.22
CA VAL A 71 -2.80 -2.50 13.08
C VAL A 71 -3.99 -1.85 13.79
N ALA A 72 -3.72 -0.92 14.71
CA ALA A 72 -4.74 -0.16 15.44
C ALA A 72 -5.08 1.18 14.77
N SER A 73 -4.11 1.78 14.10
CA SER A 73 -4.32 2.98 13.29
C SER A 73 -3.31 3.03 12.15
N MET A 74 -3.69 3.66 11.05
CA MET A 74 -2.84 3.86 9.88
C MET A 74 -3.08 5.25 9.29
N LYS A 75 -2.01 5.86 8.79
CA LYS A 75 -1.97 7.11 8.06
C LYS A 75 -1.21 6.85 6.76
N LEU A 76 -1.72 7.36 5.66
CA LEU A 76 -1.07 7.36 4.36
C LEU A 76 -1.01 8.79 3.85
N LEU A 77 0.20 9.26 3.58
CA LEU A 77 0.45 10.47 2.81
C LEU A 77 0.95 10.06 1.44
N VAL A 78 0.24 10.46 0.39
CA VAL A 78 0.72 10.37 -0.99
C VAL A 78 1.09 11.77 -1.44
N SER A 79 2.30 11.94 -1.97
CA SER A 79 2.81 13.19 -2.52
C SER A 79 3.09 13.04 -4.01
N ALA A 80 2.88 14.12 -4.74
CA ALA A 80 3.33 14.26 -6.12
C ALA A 80 4.25 15.48 -6.22
N GLU A 81 5.33 15.36 -6.98
CA GLU A 81 6.26 16.44 -7.29
C GLU A 81 6.59 16.41 -8.78
N LEU A 82 6.49 17.57 -9.44
CA LEU A 82 6.88 17.70 -10.85
C LEU A 82 8.40 17.85 -10.90
N ASP A 83 9.07 16.87 -11.48
CA ASP A 83 10.51 16.97 -11.71
C ASP A 83 10.79 17.99 -12.83
N LYS A 84 11.84 18.78 -12.64
CA LYS A 84 12.14 19.92 -13.53
C LYS A 84 12.94 19.50 -14.76
N GLU A 85 13.62 18.36 -14.70
CA GLU A 85 14.50 17.85 -15.74
C GLU A 85 13.70 17.01 -16.74
N ASP A 86 12.96 16.02 -16.26
CA ASP A 86 12.16 15.13 -17.12
C ASP A 86 10.74 15.65 -17.39
N LYS A 87 10.27 16.62 -16.60
CA LYS A 87 8.92 17.22 -16.66
C LYS A 87 7.81 16.19 -16.41
N GLU A 88 8.12 15.14 -15.66
CA GLU A 88 7.20 14.10 -15.24
C GLU A 88 6.80 14.27 -13.77
N LEU A 89 5.63 13.73 -13.43
CA LEU A 89 5.09 13.80 -12.08
C LEU A 89 5.50 12.55 -11.31
N HIS A 90 6.40 12.71 -10.35
CA HIS A 90 6.86 11.64 -9.50
C HIS A 90 5.99 11.52 -8.25
N ASN A 91 5.50 10.31 -8.00
CA ASN A 91 4.68 10.02 -6.84
C ASN A 91 5.54 9.36 -5.76
N SER A 92 5.27 9.69 -4.51
CA SER A 92 5.90 9.06 -3.34
C SER A 92 4.87 8.86 -2.25
N PHE A 93 5.18 7.95 -1.33
CA PHE A 93 4.32 7.68 -0.19
C PHE A 93 5.08 7.72 1.12
N ARG A 94 4.34 8.07 2.17
CA ARG A 94 4.72 7.84 3.56
C ARG A 94 3.56 7.15 4.25
N LEU A 95 3.82 5.99 4.81
CA LEU A 95 2.90 5.19 5.59
C LEU A 95 3.31 5.29 7.05
N GLY A 96 2.38 5.59 7.94
CA GLY A 96 2.62 5.50 9.38
C GLY A 96 1.52 4.74 10.08
N PHE A 97 1.85 3.91 11.06
CA PHE A 97 0.87 3.08 11.74
C PHE A 97 1.30 2.74 13.17
N ARG A 98 0.34 2.21 13.93
CA ARG A 98 0.53 1.74 15.30
C ARG A 98 0.01 0.33 15.43
N TYR A 99 0.74 -0.52 16.13
CA TYR A 99 0.25 -1.84 16.52
C TYR A 99 -0.72 -1.74 17.70
N ARG A 100 -1.70 -2.64 17.76
CA ARG A 100 -2.59 -2.75 18.94
C ARG A 100 -1.87 -3.33 20.17
N HIS A 101 -0.87 -4.17 19.95
CA HIS A 101 -0.25 -5.01 20.99
C HIS A 101 1.21 -4.61 21.28
N ARG A 102 1.72 -3.59 20.60
CA ARG A 102 3.07 -3.06 20.77
C ARG A 102 3.05 -1.55 20.70
N SER A 103 3.73 -0.91 21.63
CA SER A 103 3.91 0.54 21.65
C SER A 103 4.94 1.00 20.62
N GLY A 104 4.73 2.20 20.11
CA GLY A 104 5.59 2.83 19.11
C GLY A 104 4.79 3.33 17.92
N ASP A 105 5.34 4.35 17.27
CA ASP A 105 4.91 4.80 15.95
C ASP A 105 5.89 4.21 14.94
N PHE A 106 5.33 3.51 13.96
CA PHE A 106 6.07 2.82 12.91
C PHE A 106 5.77 3.47 11.59
N ASP A 107 6.76 3.50 10.71
CA ASP A 107 6.65 4.16 9.43
C ASP A 107 7.34 3.36 8.32
N SER A 108 6.94 3.68 7.10
CA SER A 108 7.55 3.20 5.87
C SER A 108 7.39 4.28 4.81
N SER A 109 8.35 4.41 3.93
CA SER A 109 8.27 5.39 2.84
C SER A 109 9.03 4.91 1.62
N GLY A 110 8.70 5.48 0.48
CA GLY A 110 9.33 5.15 -0.78
C GLY A 110 8.68 5.85 -1.96
N SER A 111 9.00 5.39 -3.15
CA SER A 111 8.46 5.90 -4.41
C SER A 111 7.22 5.12 -4.83
N CYS A 112 6.39 5.75 -5.65
CA CYS A 112 5.28 5.10 -6.31
C CYS A 112 5.50 5.15 -7.82
N ASN A 113 5.33 3.98 -8.45
CA ASN A 113 5.30 3.85 -9.90
C ASN A 113 4.01 4.44 -10.47
N HIS A 114 3.90 4.50 -11.79
CA HIS A 114 2.68 4.95 -12.45
C HIS A 114 1.46 4.13 -11.99
N ALA A 115 0.30 4.76 -11.96
CA ALA A 115 -0.97 4.07 -11.72
C ALA A 115 -1.12 2.93 -12.74
N VAL A 116 -1.64 1.77 -12.35
CA VAL A 116 -1.92 0.63 -13.22
C VAL A 116 -3.40 0.28 -13.12
N PHE A 117 -3.97 -0.23 -14.20
CA PHE A 117 -5.37 -0.64 -14.25
C PHE A 117 -5.47 -2.15 -14.07
N THR A 118 -6.42 -2.61 -13.27
CA THR A 118 -6.86 -4.01 -13.33
C THR A 118 -7.40 -4.32 -14.72
N GLN A 119 -7.24 -5.55 -15.19
CA GLN A 119 -7.71 -5.97 -16.52
C GLN A 119 -9.20 -5.75 -16.76
N ASP A 120 -10.03 -5.86 -15.73
CA ASP A 120 -11.47 -5.56 -15.80
C ASP A 120 -11.77 -4.06 -15.95
N GLY A 121 -10.75 -3.20 -15.83
CA GLY A 121 -10.84 -1.74 -15.89
C GLY A 121 -11.57 -1.11 -14.70
N ILE A 122 -11.92 -1.91 -13.68
CA ILE A 122 -12.76 -1.47 -12.56
C ILE A 122 -11.93 -0.74 -11.52
N GLU A 123 -10.66 -1.11 -11.35
CA GLU A 123 -9.81 -0.53 -10.32
C GLU A 123 -8.49 0.00 -10.88
N ILE A 124 -8.15 1.21 -10.45
CA ILE A 124 -6.86 1.86 -10.73
C ILE A 124 -6.05 1.83 -9.46
N ARG A 125 -4.82 1.32 -9.53
CA ARG A 125 -3.92 1.16 -8.40
C ARG A 125 -2.61 1.88 -8.64
N LEU A 126 -2.22 2.72 -7.70
CA LEU A 126 -0.87 3.24 -7.61
C LEU A 126 -0.01 2.22 -6.85
N GLY A 127 0.95 1.61 -7.54
CA GLY A 127 1.97 0.79 -6.89
C GLY A 127 2.94 1.68 -6.12
N CYS A 128 3.26 1.33 -4.89
CA CYS A 128 4.16 2.09 -4.04
C CYS A 128 5.14 1.14 -3.37
N GLY A 129 6.44 1.30 -3.65
CA GLY A 129 7.49 0.38 -3.26
C GLY A 129 8.53 1.02 -2.35
N VAL A 130 9.13 0.19 -1.50
CA VAL A 130 10.28 0.55 -0.68
C VAL A 130 11.53 -0.03 -1.33
N ASP A 131 12.58 0.78 -1.43
CA ASP A 131 13.84 0.40 -2.08
C ASP A 131 14.50 -0.83 -1.42
N CYS A 132 15.37 -1.50 -2.18
CA CYS A 132 16.15 -2.65 -1.74
C CYS A 132 15.28 -3.79 -1.17
N GLU A 133 14.32 -4.28 -1.97
CA GLU A 133 13.42 -5.39 -1.64
C GLU A 133 12.57 -5.16 -0.37
N GLY A 134 12.31 -3.90 -0.04
CA GLY A 134 11.49 -3.51 1.10
C GLY A 134 9.99 -3.82 0.93
N GLY A 135 9.58 -4.35 -0.21
CA GLY A 135 8.17 -4.64 -0.52
C GLY A 135 7.40 -3.37 -0.87
N GLY A 136 6.08 -3.37 -0.65
CA GLY A 136 5.24 -2.26 -1.04
C GLY A 136 3.77 -2.42 -0.72
N ILE A 137 3.00 -1.41 -1.14
CA ILE A 137 1.55 -1.34 -1.04
C ILE A 137 0.96 -0.97 -2.41
N GLY A 138 -0.24 -1.48 -2.69
CA GLY A 138 -1.09 -0.98 -3.77
C GLY A 138 -2.09 0.01 -3.20
N VAL A 139 -2.22 1.19 -3.80
CA VAL A 139 -3.15 2.24 -3.35
C VAL A 139 -4.19 2.50 -4.43
N ALA A 140 -5.45 2.18 -4.14
CA ALA A 140 -6.58 2.55 -4.99
C ALA A 140 -7.44 3.64 -4.35
N LEU A 141 -8.27 4.30 -5.14
CA LEU A 141 -9.30 5.20 -4.65
C LEU A 141 -10.67 4.55 -4.71
N SER A 142 -11.45 4.74 -3.65
CA SER A 142 -12.90 4.49 -3.67
C SER A 142 -13.58 5.31 -4.77
N ARG A 143 -14.75 4.84 -5.23
CA ARG A 143 -15.49 5.45 -6.35
C ARG A 143 -15.90 6.91 -6.10
N ASP A 144 -16.05 7.30 -4.84
CA ASP A 144 -16.44 8.66 -4.44
C ASP A 144 -15.24 9.53 -4.02
N ASP A 145 -14.00 9.04 -4.19
CA ASP A 145 -12.73 9.72 -3.88
C ASP A 145 -12.52 10.08 -2.41
N LYS A 146 -13.40 9.60 -1.52
CA LYS A 146 -13.36 9.92 -0.08
C LYS A 146 -12.51 8.97 0.73
N SER A 147 -12.13 7.83 0.18
CA SER A 147 -11.27 6.86 0.83
C SER A 147 -10.21 6.29 -0.12
N ALA A 148 -9.04 5.99 0.42
CA ALA A 148 -8.02 5.16 -0.22
C ALA A 148 -8.16 3.70 0.26
N ILE A 149 -7.94 2.75 -0.65
CA ILE A 149 -7.86 1.32 -0.37
C ILE A 149 -6.39 0.90 -0.50
N VAL A 150 -5.75 0.65 0.64
CA VAL A 150 -4.38 0.16 0.72
C VAL A 150 -4.41 -1.36 0.76
N ARG A 151 -3.84 -1.99 -0.26
CA ARG A 151 -3.54 -3.42 -0.29
C ARG A 151 -2.11 -3.62 0.13
N LEU A 152 -1.92 -4.40 1.18
CA LEU A 152 -0.61 -4.74 1.71
C LEU A 152 -0.32 -6.20 1.36
N ALA A 153 0.91 -6.47 0.90
CA ALA A 153 1.49 -7.81 0.90
C ALA A 153 2.56 -7.91 2.00
N ARG A 154 3.61 -7.10 1.85
CA ARG A 154 4.70 -6.92 2.81
C ARG A 154 5.28 -5.54 2.58
N VAL A 155 5.58 -4.81 3.65
CA VAL A 155 6.35 -3.57 3.57
C VAL A 155 7.34 -3.50 4.73
N ARG A 156 8.58 -3.10 4.47
CA ARG A 156 9.61 -2.85 5.47
C ARG A 156 9.22 -1.63 6.29
N VAL A 157 9.41 -1.70 7.59
CA VAL A 157 8.99 -0.67 8.54
C VAL A 157 10.12 -0.33 9.50
N TRP A 158 10.18 0.95 9.86
CA TRP A 158 11.08 1.48 10.87
C TRP A 158 10.26 1.97 12.06
N GLN A 159 10.92 2.12 13.19
CA GLN A 159 10.34 2.82 14.33
C GLN A 159 10.81 4.27 14.27
N ASN A 160 9.88 5.23 14.22
CA ASN A 160 10.17 6.65 13.99
C ASN A 160 11.32 7.23 14.84
N ASN A 161 11.50 6.74 16.08
CA ASN A 161 12.50 7.25 17.02
C ASN A 161 13.82 6.46 17.00
N LYS A 162 13.95 5.42 16.16
CA LYS A 162 15.12 4.54 16.07
C LYS A 162 15.32 4.03 14.62
N PRO A 163 15.68 4.91 13.68
CA PRO A 163 15.87 4.52 12.28
C PRO A 163 17.05 3.56 12.07
N ASP A 164 18.05 3.57 12.97
CA ASP A 164 19.27 2.75 12.89
C ASP A 164 19.18 1.41 13.64
N ASP A 165 18.05 1.08 14.28
CA ASP A 165 17.88 -0.24 14.91
C ASP A 165 17.71 -1.28 13.79
N GLU A 166 18.70 -2.17 13.61
CA GLU A 166 18.74 -3.27 12.62
C GLU A 166 17.63 -4.33 12.82
N ALA A 167 16.64 -4.09 13.68
CA ALA A 167 15.47 -4.92 13.78
C ALA A 167 14.59 -4.67 12.54
N GLU A 168 15.03 -5.18 11.39
CA GLU A 168 14.30 -5.20 10.14
C GLU A 168 12.95 -5.88 10.39
N GLN A 169 11.92 -5.06 10.56
CA GLN A 169 10.57 -5.53 10.76
C GLN A 169 9.80 -5.25 9.49
N SER A 170 8.98 -6.21 9.09
CA SER A 170 8.03 -6.01 8.00
C SER A 170 6.63 -6.01 8.57
N LEU A 171 5.81 -5.05 8.15
CA LEU A 171 4.38 -5.20 8.25
C LEU A 171 3.94 -6.15 7.11
N VAL A 172 3.55 -7.36 7.48
CA VAL A 172 3.09 -8.39 6.56
C VAL A 172 1.57 -8.51 6.62
N ALA A 173 0.95 -8.69 5.46
CA ALA A 173 -0.47 -8.96 5.32
C ALA A 173 -0.89 -10.13 6.21
N GLY A 174 -1.99 -9.95 6.93
CA GLY A 174 -2.65 -11.00 7.69
C GLY A 174 -4.11 -11.10 7.28
N ALA A 175 -4.84 -12.05 7.86
CA ALA A 175 -6.27 -12.25 7.60
C ALA A 175 -7.10 -10.96 7.78
N ASP A 176 -6.73 -10.11 8.74
CA ASP A 176 -7.39 -8.83 9.03
C ASP A 176 -6.50 -7.60 8.70
N ASP A 177 -5.32 -7.79 8.10
CA ASP A 177 -4.33 -6.72 7.81
C ASP A 177 -3.88 -6.72 6.34
N GLY A 178 -4.62 -7.36 5.43
CA GLY A 178 -4.28 -7.36 3.99
C GLY A 178 -4.84 -6.17 3.22
N ILE A 179 -5.95 -5.59 3.69
CA ILE A 179 -6.65 -4.49 3.03
C ILE A 179 -7.11 -3.48 4.07
N PHE A 180 -6.75 -2.21 3.86
CA PHE A 180 -7.14 -1.10 4.71
C PHE A 180 -7.92 -0.07 3.92
N ARG A 181 -9.11 0.29 4.39
CA ARG A 181 -9.81 1.48 3.94
C ARG A 181 -9.41 2.65 4.83
N LEU A 182 -8.83 3.69 4.24
CA LEU A 182 -8.44 4.93 4.91
C LEU A 182 -9.27 6.08 4.40
N ASP A 183 -9.77 6.91 5.30
CA ASP A 183 -10.64 8.03 4.96
C ASP A 183 -9.79 9.26 4.67
N ARG A 184 -10.08 9.95 3.56
CA ARG A 184 -9.42 11.20 3.17
C ARG A 184 -9.67 12.24 4.25
N THR A 185 -8.62 12.97 4.60
CA THR A 185 -8.66 14.01 5.64
C THR A 185 -7.75 15.17 5.25
N ASP A 186 -7.76 16.21 6.07
CA ASP A 186 -6.83 17.34 5.98
C ASP A 186 -5.37 16.86 6.06
N ASN A 187 -4.50 17.48 5.25
CA ASN A 187 -3.09 17.13 5.14
C ASN A 187 -2.34 17.21 6.47
N ARG A 188 -2.79 18.06 7.41
CA ARG A 188 -2.19 18.22 8.74
C ARG A 188 -2.27 16.95 9.58
N GLU A 189 -3.23 16.07 9.33
CA GLU A 189 -3.31 14.77 10.04
C GLU A 189 -2.09 13.88 9.73
N CYS A 190 -1.48 14.05 8.55
CA CYS A 190 -0.28 13.33 8.13
C CYS A 190 1.03 14.06 8.45
N ALA A 191 0.99 15.23 9.10
CA ALA A 191 2.17 16.03 9.44
C ALA A 191 3.23 15.24 10.24
N SER A 192 2.81 14.27 11.05
CA SER A 192 3.72 13.42 11.83
C SER A 192 4.58 12.47 10.97
N LEU A 193 4.28 12.33 9.68
CA LEU A 193 5.04 11.49 8.75
C LEU A 193 6.15 12.27 8.03
N VAL A 194 6.12 13.60 8.08
CA VAL A 194 7.05 14.45 7.33
C VAL A 194 8.17 14.92 8.25
N ALA A 195 9.37 14.41 8.01
CA ALA A 195 10.56 14.76 8.79
C ALA A 195 11.23 16.07 8.31
N ASP A 196 11.16 16.39 7.01
CA ASP A 196 11.74 17.62 6.48
C ASP A 196 10.91 18.85 6.88
N ARG A 197 11.59 19.88 7.41
CA ARG A 197 10.91 21.06 7.95
C ARG A 197 10.26 21.92 6.86
N LYS A 198 10.85 22.00 5.67
CA LYS A 198 10.32 22.81 4.57
C LYS A 198 9.09 22.13 3.97
N GLU A 199 9.17 20.82 3.77
CA GLU A 199 8.05 19.99 3.34
C GLU A 199 6.89 20.05 4.34
N LEU A 200 7.19 19.95 5.64
CA LEU A 200 6.20 20.05 6.70
C LEU A 200 5.48 21.41 6.70
N ALA A 201 6.21 22.51 6.47
CA ALA A 201 5.61 23.82 6.33
C ALA A 201 4.67 23.86 5.12
N ALA A 202 5.12 23.39 3.95
CA ALA A 202 4.30 23.32 2.73
C ALA A 202 3.03 22.48 2.93
N LEU A 203 3.13 21.34 3.62
CA LEU A 203 1.99 20.46 3.93
C LEU A 203 0.94 21.16 4.80
N ARG A 204 1.36 21.98 5.78
CA ARG A 204 0.44 22.66 6.72
C ARG A 204 -0.32 23.84 6.11
N HIS A 205 0.22 24.40 5.02
CA HIS A 205 -0.36 25.52 4.28
C HIS A 205 -1.27 25.09 3.11
N LYS A 206 -1.37 23.78 2.85
CA LYS A 206 -2.22 23.16 1.83
C LYS A 206 -3.46 22.54 2.44
#